data_AF-C5FCJ7-F1
#
_entry.id   AF-C5FCJ7-F1
#
_cell.length_a   1.000
_cell.length_b   1.000
_cell.length_c   1.000
_cell.angle_alpha   90.00
_cell.angle_beta   90.00
_cell.angle_gamma   90.00
#
_symmetry.space_group_name_H-M   'P 1'
#
loop_
_entity.id
_entity.type
_entity.pdbx_description
1 polymer ?
#
loop_
_entity_poly.entity_id
_entity_poly.type
_entity_poly.pdbx_seq_one_letter_code
_entity_poly.pdbx_strand_id
1 'polypeptide(L)'
;MGLEDQLVATDKAEYRVLIVPRRRDGPVGNREANGSRTKVVITIDISRRTPHLTLQRWEHYYPPSRPATRSFQPNGSTVQTVEVIHENGITRATGELTIPFEKVIRRAKRDRRETDIVVERHELVKVAEFVWRAQEFM
;
A
#
# COMPACT_ATOMS: atom_id res chain seq x y z
N MET A 1 18.90 -5.25 -5.20
CA MET A 1 18.19 -4.94 -3.94
C MET A 1 18.21 -3.42 -3.80
N GLY A 2 17.07 -2.75 -3.64
CA GLY A 2 17.02 -1.28 -3.48
C GLY A 2 15.75 -0.68 -4.06
N LEU A 3 14.61 -0.88 -3.39
CA LEU A 3 13.32 -0.30 -3.80
C LEU A 3 13.49 1.22 -3.93
N GLU A 4 13.39 1.75 -5.16
CA GLU A 4 13.28 3.19 -5.36
C GLU A 4 11.78 3.52 -5.29
N ASP A 5 11.36 3.93 -4.10
CA ASP A 5 9.99 4.32 -3.81
C ASP A 5 9.71 5.70 -4.40
N GLN A 6 8.75 5.80 -5.34
CA GLN A 6 8.19 7.09 -5.71
C GLN A 6 7.19 7.51 -4.64
N LEU A 7 7.66 8.36 -3.73
CA LEU A 7 6.86 9.12 -2.77
C LEU A 7 6.09 10.21 -3.52
N VAL A 8 4.80 10.01 -3.78
CA VAL A 8 3.91 11.09 -4.23
C VAL A 8 3.09 11.54 -3.02
N ALA A 9 3.46 12.67 -2.44
CA ALA A 9 2.74 13.31 -1.34
C ALA A 9 1.79 14.39 -1.89
N THR A 10 0.49 14.22 -1.67
CA THR A 10 -0.51 15.26 -1.97
C THR A 10 -1.56 15.30 -0.87
N ASP A 11 -1.45 16.28 0.03
CA ASP A 11 -2.47 17.24 0.50
C ASP A 11 -1.97 17.94 1.78
N LYS A 12 -2.37 19.18 2.05
CA LYS A 12 -1.76 20.07 3.06
C LYS A 12 -2.16 19.77 4.52
N ALA A 13 -3.09 18.85 4.76
CA ALA A 13 -3.57 18.49 6.10
C ALA A 13 -3.24 17.06 6.56
N GLU A 14 -2.97 16.13 5.63
CA GLU A 14 -2.68 14.71 5.86
C GLU A 14 -1.51 14.30 4.95
N TYR A 15 -0.49 13.63 5.48
CA TYR A 15 0.52 13.04 4.60
C TYR A 15 -0.04 11.73 4.05
N ARG A 16 -0.42 11.72 2.78
CA ARG A 16 -0.81 10.50 2.06
C ARG A 16 0.38 9.99 1.25
N VAL A 17 0.89 8.82 1.60
CA VAL A 17 1.92 8.14 0.82
C VAL A 17 1.28 7.08 -0.05
N LEU A 18 1.44 7.19 -1.37
CA LEU A 18 0.98 6.20 -2.34
C LEU A 18 2.14 5.30 -2.77
N ILE A 19 2.07 4.01 -2.40
CA ILE A 19 3.02 3.02 -2.88
C ILE A 19 2.36 2.24 -4.02
N VAL A 20 2.90 2.45 -5.22
CA VAL A 20 2.51 1.71 -6.44
C VAL A 20 3.63 0.74 -6.80
N PRO A 21 3.42 -0.58 -6.72
CA PRO A 21 4.46 -1.54 -7.05
C PRO A 21 4.81 -1.47 -8.55
N ARG A 22 6.07 -1.12 -8.86
CA ARG A 22 6.62 -1.13 -10.22
C ARG A 22 7.48 -2.38 -10.45
N ARG A 23 7.42 -2.93 -11.66
CA ARG A 23 8.30 -4.03 -12.10
C ARG A 23 9.74 -3.49 -12.20
N ARG A 24 10.71 -4.15 -11.56
CA ARG A 24 12.10 -4.16 -12.05
C ARG A 24 12.17 -5.22 -13.14
N ASP A 25 12.85 -4.90 -14.23
CA ASP A 25 13.06 -5.74 -15.42
C ASP A 25 12.05 -5.53 -16.57
N GLY A 26 12.43 -4.57 -17.41
CA GLY A 26 11.99 -4.36 -18.79
C GLY A 26 12.81 -3.20 -19.40
N PRO A 27 13.32 -3.32 -20.64
CA PRO A 27 14.19 -2.30 -21.22
C PRO A 27 13.46 -0.95 -21.32
N VAL A 28 14.20 0.13 -21.12
CA VAL A 28 13.73 1.52 -21.26
C VAL A 28 13.38 1.76 -22.72
N GLY A 29 12.14 1.44 -23.08
CA GLY A 29 11.51 1.80 -24.34
C GLY A 29 10.29 2.63 -24.02
N ASN A 30 10.33 3.90 -24.40
CA ASN A 30 9.22 4.84 -24.30
C ASN A 30 8.06 4.33 -25.18
N ARG A 31 7.24 3.45 -24.62
CA ARG A 31 5.93 3.06 -25.13
C ARG A 31 5.00 3.11 -23.94
N GLU A 32 4.11 4.09 -23.97
CA GLU A 32 2.93 4.16 -23.12
C GLU A 32 2.22 2.81 -23.17
N ALA A 33 2.46 1.98 -22.15
CA ALA A 33 1.94 0.63 -22.09
C ALA A 33 0.45 0.71 -21.77
N ASN A 34 -0.35 0.54 -22.81
CA ASN A 34 -1.82 0.46 -22.82
C ASN A 34 -2.34 -0.80 -22.08
N GLY A 35 -1.88 -0.99 -20.84
CA GLY A 35 -2.07 -2.19 -20.01
C GLY A 35 -1.51 -2.08 -18.59
N SER A 36 -0.94 -0.93 -18.17
CA SER A 36 -0.49 -0.75 -16.79
C SER A 36 -1.64 -0.44 -15.83
N ARG A 37 -2.58 -1.38 -15.66
CA ARG A 37 -3.59 -1.29 -14.60
C ARG A 37 -2.92 -1.64 -13.28
N THR A 38 -2.74 -0.64 -12.42
CA THR A 38 -2.38 -0.85 -11.01
C THR A 38 -3.39 -1.80 -10.38
N LYS A 39 -2.93 -2.92 -9.81
CA LYS A 39 -3.82 -3.94 -9.23
C LYS A 39 -3.97 -3.82 -7.72
N VAL A 40 -3.02 -3.13 -7.08
CA VAL A 40 -3.00 -2.84 -5.64
C VAL A 40 -2.33 -1.50 -5.41
N VAL A 41 -2.89 -0.71 -4.50
CA VAL A 41 -2.31 0.55 -3.99
C VAL A 41 -2.26 0.45 -2.47
N ILE A 42 -1.14 0.84 -1.87
CA ILE A 42 -1.06 1.05 -0.42
C ILE A 42 -1.06 2.55 -0.16
N THR A 43 -1.99 3.00 0.67
CA THR A 43 -2.01 4.35 1.22
C THR A 43 -1.57 4.30 2.67
N ILE A 44 -0.78 5.28 3.09
CA ILE A 44 -0.52 5.55 4.50
C ILE A 44 -1.04 6.94 4.80
N ASP A 45 -1.91 7.05 5.77
CA ASP A 45 -2.38 8.29 6.37
C ASP A 45 -1.68 8.49 7.71
N ILE A 46 -1.07 9.65 7.90
CA ILE A 46 -0.29 9.99 9.08
C ILE A 46 -0.93 11.22 9.72
N SER A 47 -1.49 11.03 10.91
CA SER A 47 -2.00 12.16 11.71
C SER A 47 -0.86 13.09 12.09
N ARG A 48 -1.10 14.40 11.94
CA ARG A 48 -0.17 15.44 12.41
C ARG A 48 -0.50 15.97 13.80
N ARG A 49 -1.54 15.45 14.44
CA ARG A 49 -2.04 15.95 15.74
C ARG A 49 -1.94 14.93 16.86
N THR A 50 -1.92 13.66 16.48
CA THR A 50 -1.89 12.53 17.40
C THR A 50 -0.96 11.49 16.81
N PRO A 51 -0.30 10.67 17.64
CA PRO A 51 0.51 9.56 17.16
C PRO A 51 -0.41 8.40 16.72
N HIS A 52 -1.07 8.62 15.58
CA HIS A 52 -1.98 7.71 14.91
C HIS A 52 -1.65 7.65 13.42
N LEU A 53 -1.58 6.44 12.88
CA LEU A 53 -1.26 6.17 11.48
C LEU A 53 -2.21 5.09 10.96
N THR A 54 -2.77 5.30 9.78
CA THR A 54 -3.67 4.36 9.12
C THR A 54 -3.07 3.90 7.79
N LEU A 55 -2.79 2.61 7.67
CA LEU A 55 -2.43 1.98 6.39
C LEU A 55 -3.67 1.37 5.76
N GLN A 56 -3.88 1.61 4.47
CA GLN A 56 -4.95 0.97 3.73
C GLN A 56 -4.42 0.35 2.45
N ARG A 57 -4.94 -0.84 2.14
CA ARG A 57 -4.72 -1.51 0.86
C ARG A 57 -5.97 -1.39 0.02
N TRP A 58 -5.79 -0.84 -1.16
CA TRP A 58 -6.84 -0.65 -2.14
C TRP A 58 -6.64 -1.63 -3.30
N GLU A 59 -7.73 -2.21 -3.77
CA GLU A 59 -7.74 -3.02 -4.98
C GLU A 59 -8.85 -2.58 -5.93
N HIS A 60 -8.72 -2.94 -7.20
CA HIS A 60 -9.82 -2.84 -8.14
C HIS A 60 -10.93 -3.82 -7.77
N TYR A 61 -12.09 -3.30 -7.38
CA TYR A 61 -13.30 -4.07 -7.17
C TYR A 61 -14.02 -4.28 -8.51
N TYR A 62 -14.27 -5.55 -8.83
CA TYR A 62 -15.15 -5.93 -9.94
C TYR A 62 -16.45 -6.47 -9.34
N PRO A 63 -17.55 -5.69 -9.34
CA PRO A 63 -18.83 -6.20 -8.88
C PRO A 63 -19.25 -7.39 -9.75
N PRO A 64 -19.67 -8.53 -9.14
CA PRO A 64 -20.03 -9.75 -9.87
C PRO A 64 -21.26 -9.57 -10.79
N SER A 65 -22.06 -8.52 -10.58
CA SER A 65 -23.34 -8.28 -11.26
C SER A 65 -23.25 -7.49 -12.58
N ARG A 66 -22.06 -7.07 -13.02
CA ARG A 66 -21.91 -6.33 -14.29
C ARG A 66 -20.92 -7.02 -15.24
N PRO A 67 -21.32 -7.32 -16.49
CA PRO A 67 -20.38 -7.73 -17.53
C PRO A 67 -19.29 -6.67 -17.67
N ALA A 68 -18.02 -7.08 -17.64
CA ALA A 68 -16.88 -6.20 -17.85
C ALA A 68 -16.86 -5.70 -19.31
N THR A 69 -17.64 -4.66 -19.61
CA THR A 69 -17.62 -4.00 -20.92
C THR A 69 -16.34 -3.18 -21.06
N ARG A 70 -15.95 -2.87 -22.31
CA ARG A 70 -14.73 -2.09 -22.61
C ARG A 70 -14.72 -0.69 -21.97
N SER A 71 -15.89 -0.19 -21.56
CA SER A 71 -16.09 1.09 -20.85
C SER A 71 -16.13 0.97 -19.33
N PHE A 72 -16.07 -0.24 -18.76
CA PHE A 72 -16.11 -0.43 -17.31
C PHE A 72 -14.74 -0.12 -16.69
N GLN A 73 -14.68 0.98 -15.93
CA GLN A 73 -13.57 1.29 -15.05
C GLN A 73 -13.88 0.69 -13.67
N PRO A 74 -13.11 -0.29 -13.19
CA PRO A 74 -13.30 -0.81 -11.84
C PRO A 74 -13.01 0.30 -10.83
N ASN A 75 -13.89 0.45 -9.84
CA ASN A 75 -13.64 1.36 -8.73
C ASN A 75 -12.60 0.75 -7.79
N GLY A 76 -11.72 1.58 -7.25
CA GLY A 76 -10.86 1.18 -6.14
C GLY A 76 -11.69 0.99 -4.87
N SER A 77 -11.49 -0.10 -4.16
CA SER A 77 -12.07 -0.35 -2.83
C SER A 77 -10.98 -0.67 -1.83
N THR A 78 -11.09 -0.14 -0.62
CA THR A 78 -10.26 -0.58 0.51
C THR A 78 -10.61 -2.02 0.85
N VAL A 79 -9.62 -2.91 0.74
CA VAL A 79 -9.75 -4.34 1.06
C VAL A 79 -9.09 -4.71 2.38
N GLN A 80 -8.26 -3.81 2.93
CA GLN A 80 -7.61 -3.99 4.23
C GLN A 80 -7.28 -2.63 4.81
N THR A 81 -7.54 -2.46 6.10
CA THR A 81 -7.14 -1.29 6.90
C THR A 81 -6.35 -1.80 8.10
N VAL A 82 -5.20 -1.19 8.37
CA VAL A 82 -4.38 -1.44 9.54
C VAL A 82 -4.12 -0.11 10.21
N GLU A 83 -4.35 -0.03 11.50
CA GLU A 83 -4.11 1.17 12.29
C GLU A 83 -2.95 0.91 13.23
N VAL A 84 -2.10 1.92 13.38
CA VAL A 84 -1.01 1.95 14.35
C VAL A 84 -1.24 3.15 15.24
N ILE A 85 -1.37 2.90 16.54
CA ILE A 85 -1.73 3.90 17.56
C ILE A 85 -0.67 3.84 18.66
N HIS A 86 -0.24 5.02 19.13
CA HIS A 86 0.51 5.14 20.37
C HIS A 86 -0.35 5.80 21.46
N GLU A 87 -0.63 5.05 22.52
CA GLU A 87 -1.39 5.54 23.66
C GLU A 87 -0.77 5.02 24.95
N ASN A 88 -0.70 5.88 25.97
CA ASN A 88 -0.19 5.54 27.30
C ASN A 88 1.23 4.91 27.28
N GLY A 89 2.11 5.40 26.41
CA GLY A 89 3.49 4.91 26.29
C GLY A 89 3.62 3.58 25.54
N ILE A 90 2.54 3.05 24.96
CA ILE A 90 2.54 1.76 24.26
C ILE A 90 2.12 1.96 22.80
N THR A 91 2.97 1.54 21.88
CA THR A 91 2.64 1.50 20.45
C THR A 91 2.07 0.14 20.06
N ARG A 92 0.95 0.13 19.32
CA ARG A 92 0.28 -1.09 18.88
C ARG A 92 -0.23 -0.96 17.45
N ALA A 93 -0.13 -2.04 16.69
CA ALA A 93 -0.78 -2.20 15.39
C ALA A 93 -1.99 -3.13 15.51
N THR A 94 -3.11 -2.79 14.88
CA THR A 94 -4.34 -3.61 14.88
C THR A 94 -4.19 -4.92 14.10
N GLY A 95 -3.24 -4.97 13.16
CA GLY A 95 -3.00 -6.13 12.32
C GLY A 95 -1.69 -6.02 11.53
N GLU A 96 -1.52 -6.96 10.60
CA GLU A 96 -0.43 -6.97 9.62
C GLU A 96 -0.96 -6.44 8.29
N LEU A 97 -0.08 -5.95 7.44
CA LEU A 97 -0.43 -5.56 6.07
C LEU A 97 0.00 -6.66 5.11
N THR A 98 -0.94 -7.22 4.34
CA THR A 98 -0.65 -8.30 3.38
C THR A 98 -0.81 -7.78 1.96
N ILE A 99 0.24 -7.84 1.16
CA ILE A 99 0.22 -7.45 -0.24
C ILE A 99 0.29 -8.73 -1.10
N PRO A 100 -0.79 -9.10 -1.81
CA PRO A 100 -0.80 -10.34 -2.56
C PRO A 100 0.23 -10.33 -3.70
N PHE A 101 1.03 -11.40 -3.80
CA PHE A 101 2.08 -11.57 -4.80
C PHE A 101 1.58 -11.30 -6.21
N GLU A 102 0.42 -11.86 -6.57
CA GLU A 102 -0.15 -11.79 -7.91
C GLU A 102 -0.57 -10.37 -8.30
N LYS A 103 -0.82 -9.50 -7.32
CA LYS A 103 -1.17 -8.10 -7.55
C LYS A 103 0.08 -7.24 -7.80
N VAL A 104 1.20 -7.61 -7.19
CA VAL A 104 2.52 -6.97 -7.38
C VAL A 104 3.17 -7.45 -8.68
N ILE A 105 3.30 -8.77 -8.84
CA ILE A 105 4.06 -9.41 -9.94
C ILE A 105 3.18 -9.62 -11.19
N ARG A 106 1.86 -9.47 -11.07
CA ARG A 106 0.86 -9.56 -12.16
C ARG A 106 0.81 -10.90 -12.88
N ARG A 107 1.23 -11.99 -12.22
CA ARG A 107 1.08 -13.37 -12.68
C ARG A 107 0.76 -14.28 -11.50
N ALA A 108 0.25 -15.47 -11.81
CA ALA A 108 0.01 -16.50 -10.81
C ALA A 108 1.32 -16.95 -10.15
N LYS A 109 1.20 -17.39 -8.90
CA LYS A 109 2.28 -18.07 -8.17
C LYS A 109 2.68 -19.35 -8.92
N ARG A 110 3.97 -19.55 -9.14
CA ARG A 110 4.53 -20.75 -9.81
C ARG A 110 4.78 -21.88 -8.84
N ASP A 111 5.20 -21.55 -7.63
CA ASP A 111 5.53 -22.51 -6.59
C ASP A 111 5.28 -21.91 -5.19
N ARG A 112 5.55 -22.71 -4.15
CA ARG A 112 5.32 -22.33 -2.75
C ARG A 112 6.29 -21.26 -2.23
N ARG A 113 7.36 -20.94 -2.95
CA ARG A 113 8.33 -19.90 -2.58
C ARG A 113 7.84 -18.52 -2.97
N GLU A 114 6.90 -18.44 -3.91
CA GLU A 114 6.24 -17.19 -4.29
C GLU A 114 5.08 -16.89 -3.32
N THR A 115 5.42 -16.24 -2.21
CA THR A 115 4.46 -15.88 -1.16
C THR A 115 4.03 -14.43 -1.26
N ASP A 116 2.92 -14.12 -0.58
CA ASP A 116 2.49 -12.74 -0.41
C ASP A 116 3.51 -11.98 0.44
N ILE A 117 3.60 -10.67 0.23
CA ILE A 117 4.46 -9.81 1.05
C ILE A 117 3.66 -9.48 2.30
N VAL A 118 4.20 -9.83 3.47
CA VAL A 118 3.57 -9.53 4.77
C VAL A 118 4.45 -8.53 5.50
N VAL A 119 3.88 -7.37 5.81
CA VAL A 119 4.50 -6.40 6.72
C VAL A 119 3.93 -6.68 8.11
N GLU A 120 4.76 -7.31 8.93
CA GLU A 120 4.38 -7.74 10.28
C GLU A 120 4.10 -6.56 11.21
N ARG A 121 3.33 -6.81 12.27
CA ARG A 121 2.96 -5.79 13.26
C ARG A 121 4.16 -5.04 13.80
N HIS A 122 5.23 -5.76 14.11
CA HIS A 122 6.43 -5.18 14.71
C HIS A 122 7.17 -4.25 13.75
N GLU A 123 7.16 -4.53 12.45
CA GLU A 123 7.71 -3.64 11.41
C GLU A 123 6.83 -2.39 11.24
N LEU A 124 5.51 -2.55 11.27
CA LEU A 124 4.58 -1.41 11.22
C LEU A 124 4.76 -0.48 12.44
N VAL A 125 4.95 -1.04 13.62
CA VAL A 125 5.28 -0.30 14.84
C VAL A 125 6.58 0.49 14.68
N LYS A 126 7.65 -0.15 14.18
CA LYS A 126 8.95 0.54 13.94
C LYS A 126 8.80 1.73 12.98
N VAL A 127 8.06 1.56 11.89
CA VAL A 127 7.81 2.63 10.92
C VAL A 127 7.02 3.77 11.56
N ALA A 128 5.97 3.46 12.33
CA ALA A 128 5.15 4.47 12.99
C ALA A 128 5.95 5.26 14.02
N GLU A 129 6.72 4.59 14.88
CA GLU A 129 7.58 5.26 15.87
C GLU A 129 8.66 6.13 15.22
N PHE A 130 9.24 5.68 14.10
CA PHE A 130 10.17 6.50 13.33
C PHE A 130 9.52 7.80 12.83
N VAL A 131 8.30 7.71 12.28
CA VAL A 131 7.52 8.86 11.83
C VAL A 131 7.17 9.79 13.00
N TRP A 132 6.71 9.25 14.12
CA TRP A 132 6.26 10.06 15.26
C TRP A 132 7.40 10.72 16.04
N ARG A 133 8.59 10.11 16.09
CA ARG A 133 9.81 10.80 16.56
C ARG A 133 10.16 11.99 15.68
N ALA A 134 10.02 11.85 14.36
CA ALA A 134 10.23 12.97 13.44
C ALA A 134 9.14 14.06 13.55
N GLN A 135 7.97 13.73 14.10
CA GLN A 135 6.89 14.67 14.43
C GLN A 135 6.94 15.19 15.87
N GLU A 136 7.96 14.82 16.66
CA GLU A 136 8.12 15.21 18.06
C GLU A 136 6.98 14.75 19.00
N PHE A 137 6.29 13.65 18.65
CA PHE A 137 5.32 13.00 19.55
C PHE A 137 5.98 12.02 20.52
N MET A 138 7.26 11.68 20.28
CA MET A 138 8.06 10.70 21.02
C MET A 138 9.50 11.16 21.18
#